data_AF-A0A3B8LMJ5-F1
#
_entry.id   AF-A0A3B8LMJ5-F1
#
_cell.length_a   1.000
_cell.length_b   1.000
_cell.length_c   1.000
_cell.angle_alpha   90.00
_cell.angle_beta   90.00
_cell.angle_gamma   90.00
#
_symmetry.space_group_name_H-M   'P 1'
#
loop_
_entity.id
_entity.type
_entity.pdbx_description
1 polymer ?
#
loop_
_entity_poly.entity_id
_entity_poly.type
_entity_poly.pdbx_seq_one_letter_code
_entity_poly.pdbx_strand_id
1 'polypeptide(L)' 'MSVRVLSGAVLGIDAYKVDVEVDMSNGMPSFDLVGLAEGAIKESRVRVRSA' A
#
# COMPACT_ATOMS: atom_id res chain seq x y z
N MET A 1 -12.84 7.06 -6.28
CA MET A 1 -12.27 6.60 -7.56
C MET A 1 -11.33 5.49 -7.18
N SER A 2 -11.70 4.24 -7.47
CA SER A 2 -10.86 3.10 -7.15
C SER A 2 -9.89 2.85 -8.28
N VAL A 3 -8.61 2.74 -7.93
CA VAL A 3 -7.51 2.36 -8.82
C VAL A 3 -6.93 1.07 -8.27
N ARG A 4 -6.71 0.10 -9.15
CA ARG A 4 -6.05 -1.16 -8.82
C ARG A 4 -4.68 -1.20 -9.46
N VAL A 5 -3.69 -1.62 -8.69
CA VAL A 5 -2.29 -1.71 -9.09
C VAL A 5 -1.78 -3.10 -8.75
N LEU A 6 -1.35 -3.82 -9.78
CA LEU A 6 -0.64 -5.09 -9.59
C LEU A 6 0.79 -4.80 -9.13
N SER A 7 1.16 -5.43 -8.03
CA SER A 7 2.47 -5.31 -7.39
C SER A 7 3.02 -6.70 -7.04
N GLY A 8 4.26 -6.72 -6.56
CA GLY A 8 4.93 -7.94 -6.11
C GLY A 8 5.70 -7.67 -4.83
N ALA A 9 5.70 -8.65 -3.93
CA ALA A 9 6.49 -8.65 -2.72
C ALA A 9 7.35 -9.91 -2.67
N VAL A 10 8.54 -9.81 -2.08
CA VAL A 10 9.44 -10.95 -1.89
C VAL A 10 9.42 -11.32 -0.41
N LEU A 11 9.18 -12.59 -0.09
CA LEU A 11 9.33 -13.14 1.25
C LEU A 11 10.42 -14.21 1.21
N GLY A 12 11.63 -13.83 1.64
CA GLY A 12 12.81 -14.69 1.53
C GLY A 12 13.22 -14.89 0.07
N ILE A 13 13.05 -16.11 -0.46
CA ILE A 13 13.36 -16.46 -1.86
C ILE A 13 12.10 -16.53 -2.74
N ASP A 14 10.92 -16.46 -2.14
CA ASP A 14 9.65 -16.62 -2.83
C ASP A 14 9.06 -15.25 -3.23
N ALA A 15 8.56 -15.18 -4.46
CA ALA A 15 7.89 -13.99 -4.99
C ALA A 15 6.37 -14.17 -4.91
N TYR A 16 5.71 -13.19 -4.31
CA TYR A 16 4.26 -13.15 -4.13
C TYR A 16 3.68 -12.00 -4.93
N LYS A 17 2.59 -12.28 -5.65
CA LYS A 17 1.79 -11.23 -6.29
C LYS A 17 0.96 -10.54 -5.23
N VAL A 18 0.92 -9.21 -5.30
CA VAL A 18 0.17 -8.35 -4.41
C VAL A 18 -0.76 -7.50 -5.26
N ASP A 19 -2.06 -7.54 -5.00
CA ASP A 19 -3.02 -6.62 -5.63
C ASP A 19 -3.27 -5.46 -4.67
N VAL A 20 -3.00 -4.24 -5.12
CA VAL A 20 -3.15 -3.03 -4.30
C VAL A 20 -4.34 -2.25 -4.83
N GLU A 21 -5.36 -2.08 -3.98
CA GLU A 21 -6.52 -1.26 -4.27
C GLU A 21 -6.42 0.07 -3.53
N VAL A 22 -6.56 1.17 -4.26
CA VAL A 22 -6.56 2.54 -3.72
C VAL A 22 -7.88 3.17 -4.08
N ASP A 23 -8.70 3.53 -3.09
CA ASP A 23 -9.88 4.36 -3.33
C ASP A 23 -9.60 5.80 -2.89
N MET A 24 -9.68 6.72 -3.85
CA MET A 24 -9.55 8.14 -3.61
C MET A 24 -10.93 8.78 -3.67
N SER A 25 -11.45 9.20 -2.53
CA SER A 25 -12.68 9.98 -2.43
C SER A 25 -12.36 11.42 -2.03
N ASN A 26 -13.09 12.38 -2.61
CA ASN A 26 -12.96 13.81 -2.26
C ASN A 26 -13.66 14.05 -0.91
N GLY A 27 -13.00 13.68 0.18
CA GLY A 27 -13.45 13.82 1.56
C GLY A 27 -12.28 14.12 2.51
N MET A 28 -12.44 13.88 3.81
CA MET A 28 -11.32 14.02 4.75
C MET A 28 -10.18 13.08 4.36
N PRO A 29 -8.91 13.52 4.39
CA PRO A 29 -7.77 12.69 4.02
C PRO A 29 -7.53 11.61 5.08
N SER A 30 -8.18 10.45 4.89
CA SER A 30 -7.88 9.21 5.60
C SER A 30 -7.02 8.31 4.73
N PHE A 31 -6.05 7.63 5.35
CA PHE A 31 -5.20 6.66 4.68
C PHE A 31 -5.13 5.43 5.58
N ASP A 32 -5.96 4.44 5.25
CA ASP A 32 -6.09 3.20 5.98
C ASP A 32 -5.47 2.06 5.16
N LEU A 33 -4.56 1.32 5.79
CA LEU A 33 -3.77 0.26 5.16
C LEU A 33 -4.22 -1.07 5.76
N VAL A 34 -4.74 -1.98 4.93
CA VAL A 34 -5.32 -3.26 5.36
C VAL A 34 -4.72 -4.38 4.51
N GLY A 35 -4.18 -5.42 5.14
CA GLY A 35 -3.60 -6.59 4.46
C GLY A 35 -2.05 -6.62 4.45
N LEU A 36 -1.51 -7.66 5.12
CA LEU A 36 -0.13 -8.18 5.16
C LEU A 36 1.05 -7.29 5.62
N ALA A 37 1.62 -7.77 6.74
CA ALA A 37 2.96 -7.65 7.35
C ALA A 37 3.62 -6.27 7.52
N GLU A 38 3.69 -5.89 8.79
CA GLU A 38 4.24 -4.68 9.37
C GLU A 38 5.72 -4.37 9.04
N GLY A 39 6.07 -3.08 9.21
CA GLY A 39 7.45 -2.56 9.16
C GLY A 39 7.67 -1.65 7.96
N ALA A 40 8.11 -2.20 6.83
CA ALA A 40 8.53 -1.46 5.64
C ALA A 40 7.42 -0.61 5.00
N ILE A 41 6.17 -1.08 5.04
CA ILE A 41 5.02 -0.33 4.54
C ILE A 41 4.68 0.84 5.48
N LYS A 42 4.82 0.63 6.80
CA LYS A 42 4.57 1.65 7.84
C LYS A 42 5.56 2.81 7.74
N GLU A 43 6.83 2.53 7.45
CA GLU A 43 7.85 3.55 7.17
C GLU A 43 7.60 4.27 5.84
N SER A 44 7.12 3.56 4.81
CA SER A 44 6.80 4.16 3.51
C SER A 44 5.69 5.21 3.60
N ARG A 45 4.75 5.09 4.56
CA ARG A 45 3.72 6.11 4.83
C ARG A 45 4.32 7.49 5.08
N VAL A 46 5.39 7.58 5.87
CA VAL A 46 6.01 8.87 6.21
C VAL A 46 6.58 9.52 4.95
N ARG A 47 7.20 8.72 4.08
CA ARG A 47 7.78 9.22 2.83
C ARG A 47 6.73 9.70 1.83
N VAL A 48 5.64 8.95 1.65
CA VAL A 48 4.54 9.33 0.74
C VAL A 48 3.89 10.65 1.17
N ARG A 49 3.83 10.95 2.47
CA ARG A 49 3.24 12.19 2.99
C ARG A 49 4.17 13.40 2.91
N SER A 50 5.48 13.17 2.79
CA SER A 50 6.50 14.22 2.69
C SER A 50 6.88 14.59 1.25
N ALA A 51 6.56 13.73 0.28
CA ALA A 51 6.68 14.00 -1.16
C ALA A 51 5.45 14.75 -1.67
#